data_AF-A0A972X419-F1
#
_entry.id   AF-A0A972X419-F1
#
_cell.length_a   1.000
_cell.length_b   1.000
_cell.length_c   1.000
_cell.angle_alpha   90.00
_cell.angle_beta   90.00
_cell.angle_gamma   90.00
#
_symmetry.space_group_name_H-M   'P 1'
#
loop_
_entity.id
_entity.type
_entity.pdbx_description
1 polymer ?
#
loop_
_entity_poly.entity_id
_entity_poly.type
_entity_poly.pdbx_seq_one_letter_code
_entity_poly.pdbx_strand_id
1 'polypeptide(L)'
;MKLIFADPWSDETVAYQKTAIEAVCGLFAGQEICRTEFTVLRSTADTQGRMGFAENDLGIGNRLMLLPDEIHANLRKTQLENGLAPSDSLDSMNFTVEMETGTGKTYVY
;
A
#
# COMPACT_ATOMS: atom_id res chain seq x y z
N MET A 1 -2.57 6.93 -44.12
CA MET A 1 -2.90 7.62 -42.86
C MET A 1 -2.25 6.81 -41.73
N LYS A 2 -1.16 7.31 -41.15
CA LYS A 2 -0.34 6.55 -40.19
C LYS A 2 -0.72 7.04 -38.79
N LEU A 3 -1.37 6.18 -38.01
CA LEU A 3 -1.62 6.45 -36.60
C LEU A 3 -0.29 6.26 -35.86
N ILE A 4 0.37 7.37 -35.56
CA ILE A 4 1.54 7.38 -34.70
C ILE A 4 0.98 7.45 -33.29
N PHE A 5 0.97 6.32 -32.59
CA PHE A 5 0.87 6.34 -31.13
C PHE A 5 2.25 6.76 -30.65
N ALA A 6 2.37 8.02 -30.21
CA ALA A 6 3.55 8.44 -29.46
C ALA A 6 3.75 7.44 -28.33
N ASP A 7 5.01 7.09 -28.06
CA ASP A 7 5.37 6.11 -27.04
C ASP A 7 4.70 6.49 -25.70
N PRO A 8 3.68 5.73 -25.24
CA PRO A 8 2.88 6.12 -24.07
C PRO A 8 3.69 6.10 -22.77
N TRP A 9 4.95 5.63 -22.84
CA TRP A 9 5.87 5.51 -21.72
C TRP A 9 6.84 6.71 -21.60
N SER A 10 6.74 7.71 -22.49
CA SER A 10 7.65 8.87 -22.54
C SER A 10 7.07 10.17 -21.94
N ASP A 11 5.87 10.11 -21.37
CA ASP A 11 5.09 11.28 -21.01
C ASP A 11 5.22 11.62 -19.51
N GLU A 12 5.38 12.91 -19.18
CA GLU A 12 5.40 13.44 -17.81
C GLU A 12 4.16 13.01 -17.02
N THR A 13 3.09 12.66 -17.74
CA THR A 13 1.86 12.08 -17.21
C THR A 13 2.06 10.78 -16.41
N VAL A 14 3.05 9.97 -16.79
CA VAL A 14 3.41 8.73 -16.07
C VAL A 14 4.21 9.05 -14.81
N ALA A 15 4.99 10.13 -14.81
CA ALA A 15 5.91 10.44 -13.72
C ALA A 15 5.16 10.78 -12.42
N TYR A 16 4.23 11.73 -12.46
CA TYR A 16 3.46 12.08 -11.24
C TYR A 16 2.51 10.95 -10.80
N GLN A 17 2.04 10.10 -11.73
CA GLN A 17 1.25 8.91 -11.39
C GLN A 17 2.09 7.90 -10.63
N LYS A 18 3.30 7.64 -11.12
CA LYS A 18 4.26 6.76 -10.46
C LYS A 18 4.64 7.29 -9.07
N THR A 19 4.88 8.59 -8.94
CA THR A 19 5.15 9.22 -7.64
C THR A 19 3.99 9.03 -6.66
N ALA A 20 2.75 9.20 -7.12
CA ALA A 20 1.58 8.99 -6.27
C ALA A 20 1.43 7.52 -5.83
N ILE A 21 1.64 6.57 -6.75
CA ILE A 21 1.63 5.14 -6.45
C ILE A 21 2.75 4.78 -5.45
N GLU A 22 3.97 5.26 -5.71
CA GLU A 22 5.13 5.01 -4.86
C GLU A 22 4.96 5.61 -3.46
N ALA A 23 4.32 6.78 -3.35
CA ALA A 23 3.99 7.37 -2.06
C ALA A 23 3.05 6.46 -1.24
N VAL A 24 1.97 5.95 -1.85
CA VAL A 24 1.03 5.03 -1.18
C VAL A 24 1.71 3.70 -0.84
N CYS A 25 2.49 3.14 -1.75
CA CYS A 25 3.27 1.93 -1.47
C CYS A 25 4.27 2.15 -0.32
N GLY A 26 4.88 3.33 -0.25
CA GLY A 26 5.83 3.72 0.78
C GLY A 26 5.23 3.71 2.19
N LEU A 27 3.95 4.07 2.34
CA LEU A 27 3.25 4.02 3.63
C LEU A 27 3.28 2.62 4.26
N PHE A 28 3.24 1.58 3.43
CA PHE A 28 3.20 0.18 3.87
C PHE A 28 4.54 -0.54 3.65
N ALA A 29 5.64 0.21 3.51
CA ALA A 29 6.97 -0.36 3.41
C ALA A 29 7.29 -1.23 4.65
N GLY A 30 7.84 -2.42 4.42
CA GLY A 30 8.15 -3.38 5.49
C GLY A 30 7.04 -4.41 5.76
N GLN A 31 5.85 -4.25 5.16
CA GLN A 31 4.81 -5.27 5.22
C GLN A 31 5.29 -6.56 4.54
N GLU A 32 5.30 -7.68 5.28
CA GLU A 32 5.70 -8.97 4.71
C GLU A 32 4.75 -9.41 3.60
N ILE A 33 5.34 -9.81 2.46
CA ILE A 33 4.58 -10.39 1.36
C ILE A 33 4.27 -11.84 1.73
N CYS A 34 3.04 -12.08 2.19
CA CYS A 34 2.54 -13.43 2.38
C CYS A 34 2.26 -14.09 1.01
N ARG A 35 3.29 -14.70 0.41
CA ARG A 35 3.14 -15.60 -0.75
C ARG A 35 2.95 -17.02 -0.25
N THR A 36 1.76 -17.58 -0.44
CA THR A 36 1.48 -18.99 -0.16
C THR A 36 1.42 -19.75 -1.48
N GLU A 37 2.47 -20.50 -1.83
CA GLU A 37 2.45 -21.41 -3.00
C GLU A 37 1.70 -22.72 -2.72
N PHE A 38 1.53 -23.07 -1.44
CA PHE A 38 0.70 -24.15 -0.93
C PHE A 38 0.30 -23.78 0.51
N THR A 39 -0.99 -23.71 0.83
CA THR A 39 -1.43 -23.26 2.17
C THR A 39 -1.30 -24.40 3.18
N VAL A 40 -0.13 -24.52 3.81
CA VAL A 40 0.00 -25.16 5.13
C VAL A 40 0.29 -24.03 6.12
N LEU A 41 -0.73 -23.67 6.90
CA LEU A 41 -0.67 -22.62 7.92
C LEU A 41 0.44 -22.95 8.93
N ARG A 42 1.58 -22.25 8.88
CA ARG A 42 2.48 -22.19 10.03
C ARG A 42 1.79 -21.36 11.11
N SER A 43 1.13 -22.05 12.03
CA SER A 43 0.69 -21.49 13.30
C SER A 43 1.93 -21.12 14.10
N THR A 44 2.28 -19.83 14.18
CA THR A 44 3.33 -19.32 15.09
C THR A 44 2.80 -19.08 16.50
N ALA A 45 1.73 -19.77 16.89
CA ALA A 45 1.29 -19.88 18.27
C ALA A 45 0.72 -21.28 18.51
N ASP A 46 1.35 -21.97 19.45
CA ASP A 46 0.85 -23.06 20.28
C ASP A 46 0.16 -24.24 19.60
N THR A 47 0.94 -25.31 19.48
CA THR A 47 0.53 -26.70 19.23
C THR A 47 -0.51 -27.27 20.23
N GLN A 48 -1.03 -26.47 21.17
CA GLN A 48 -1.93 -26.92 22.23
C GLN A 48 -3.31 -26.20 22.25
N GLY A 49 -3.55 -25.17 21.41
CA GLY A 49 -4.70 -24.28 21.60
C GLY A 49 -5.79 -24.26 20.50
N ARG A 50 -5.63 -24.95 19.37
CA ARG A 50 -6.51 -24.77 18.19
C ARG A 50 -7.82 -25.59 18.16
N MET A 51 -8.25 -26.14 19.29
CA MET A 51 -9.63 -26.65 19.46
C MET A 51 -10.59 -25.48 19.78
N GLY A 52 -10.70 -24.47 18.91
CA GLY A 52 -11.61 -23.36 19.22
C GLY A 52 -11.68 -22.15 18.28
N PHE A 53 -10.88 -22.08 17.21
CA PHE A 53 -11.07 -21.01 16.23
C PHE A 53 -12.01 -21.50 15.16
N ALA A 54 -13.29 -21.13 15.33
CA ALA A 54 -14.30 -21.17 14.29
C ALA A 54 -13.68 -20.72 12.97
N GLU A 55 -13.65 -21.63 12.00
CA GLU A 55 -13.53 -21.26 10.60
C GLU A 55 -14.69 -20.31 10.32
N ASN A 56 -14.40 -19.01 10.28
CA ASN A 56 -15.31 -18.09 9.63
C ASN A 56 -15.34 -18.50 8.16
N ASP A 57 -16.47 -19.09 7.75
CA ASP A 57 -16.81 -19.64 6.43
C ASP A 57 -16.78 -18.58 5.29
N LEU A 58 -16.11 -17.44 5.52
CA LEU A 58 -16.08 -16.22 4.71
C LEU A 58 -14.70 -15.98 4.04
N GLY A 59 -13.72 -16.87 4.26
CA GLY A 59 -12.39 -16.80 3.66
C GLY A 59 -11.33 -16.07 4.51
N ILE A 60 -10.10 -16.02 3.99
CA ILE A 60 -8.96 -15.38 4.64
C ILE A 60 -8.84 -13.94 4.13
N GLY A 61 -8.94 -12.97 5.03
CA GLY A 61 -8.76 -11.54 4.70
C GLY A 61 -7.29 -11.12 4.63
N ASN A 62 -7.03 -10.02 3.91
CA ASN A 62 -5.72 -9.36 3.93
C ASN A 62 -5.39 -8.91 5.36
N ARG A 63 -4.15 -9.14 5.80
CA ARG A 63 -3.68 -8.75 7.14
C ARG A 63 -2.59 -7.69 7.04
N LEU A 64 -2.85 -6.52 7.61
CA LEU A 64 -1.82 -5.54 7.93
C LEU A 64 -1.06 -6.02 9.17
N MET A 65 0.25 -6.20 9.06
CA MET A 65 1.12 -6.65 10.16
C MET A 65 1.95 -5.51 10.75
N LEU A 66 2.11 -4.41 10.01
CA LEU A 66 2.80 -3.21 10.47
C LEU A 66 2.11 -2.60 11.70
N LEU A 67 2.93 -2.23 12.68
CA LEU A 67 2.49 -1.49 13.85
C LEU A 67 2.15 -0.05 13.49
N PRO A 68 1.26 0.63 14.25
CA PRO A 68 0.94 2.03 14.03
C PRO A 68 2.18 2.94 13.99
N ASP A 69 3.17 2.68 14.84
CA ASP A 69 4.42 3.45 14.89
C ASP A 69 5.28 3.25 13.62
N GLU A 70 5.24 2.06 13.03
CA GLU A 70 5.93 1.76 11.77
C GLU A 70 5.25 2.50 10.60
N ILE A 71 3.92 2.51 10.58
CA ILE A 71 3.15 3.29 9.60
C ILE A 71 3.38 4.78 9.77
N HIS A 72 3.48 5.28 11.01
CA HIS A 72 3.79 6.69 11.26
C HIS A 72 5.20 7.06 10.80
N ALA A 73 6.20 6.21 11.05
CA ALA A 73 7.55 6.40 10.54
C ALA A 73 7.59 6.43 9.01
N ASN A 74 6.88 5.50 8.36
CA ASN A 74 6.76 5.46 6.91
C ASN A 74 6.05 6.70 6.36
N LEU A 75 4.95 7.14 6.98
CA LEU A 75 4.23 8.36 6.61
C LEU A 75 5.16 9.58 6.64
N ARG A 76 5.91 9.76 7.72
CA ARG A 76 6.85 10.89 7.84
C ARG A 76 7.94 10.84 6.78
N LYS A 77 8.45 9.64 6.46
CA LYS A 77 9.43 9.45 5.39
C LYS A 77 8.83 9.84 4.02
N THR A 78 7.65 9.32 3.69
CA THR A 78 6.95 9.63 2.43
C THR A 78 6.63 11.12 2.33
N GLN A 79 6.21 11.76 3.41
CA GLN A 79 5.97 13.21 3.44
C GLN A 79 7.23 14.00 3.12
N LEU A 80 8.37 13.67 3.76
CA LEU A 80 9.65 14.34 3.48
C LEU A 80 10.11 14.15 2.04
N GLU A 81 9.99 12.93 1.50
CA GLU A 81 10.36 12.62 0.11
C GLU A 81 9.50 13.41 -0.90
N ASN A 82 8.25 13.72 -0.56
CA ASN A 82 7.33 14.51 -1.38
C ASN A 82 7.34 16.02 -1.02
N GLY A 83 8.24 16.47 -0.15
CA GLY A 83 8.36 17.88 0.24
C GLY A 83 7.24 18.41 1.13
N LEU A 84 6.49 17.53 1.80
CA LEU A 84 5.43 17.84 2.75
C LEU A 84 5.96 17.95 4.18
N ALA A 85 5.30 18.77 5.00
CA ALA A 85 5.60 18.84 6.43
C ALA A 85 5.29 17.48 7.10
N PRO A 86 6.23 16.91 7.88
CA PRO A 86 5.98 15.65 8.57
C PRO A 86 4.88 15.78 9.62
N SER A 87 4.00 14.80 9.71
CA SER A 87 2.97 14.75 10.76
C SER A 87 3.57 14.39 12.12
N ASP A 88 3.13 15.07 13.18
CA ASP A 88 3.58 14.82 14.55
C ASP A 88 2.99 13.52 15.13
N SER A 89 1.76 13.17 14.75
CA SER A 89 1.04 11.96 15.18
C SER A 89 0.34 11.26 14.02
N LEU A 90 -0.03 9.99 14.23
CA LEU A 90 -0.91 9.23 13.34
C LEU A 90 -2.31 9.20 13.94
N ASP A 91 -3.20 10.07 13.47
CA ASP A 91 -4.54 10.21 14.04
C ASP A 91 -5.50 9.11 13.55
N SER A 92 -5.32 8.64 12.31
CA SER A 92 -6.10 7.54 11.72
C SER A 92 -5.33 6.86 10.58
N MET A 93 -5.83 5.72 10.11
CA MET A 93 -5.32 5.02 8.91
C MET A 93 -6.00 5.53 7.61
N ASN A 94 -6.50 6.77 7.62
CA ASN A 94 -7.07 7.40 6.43
C ASN A 94 -6.02 8.33 5.82
N PHE A 95 -5.62 8.04 4.59
CA PHE A 95 -4.66 8.82 3.84
C PHE A 95 -5.34 9.48 2.64
N THR A 96 -4.89 10.68 2.29
CA THR A 96 -5.42 11.44 1.16
C THR A 96 -4.32 11.68 0.15
N VAL A 97 -4.59 11.36 -1.11
CA VAL A 97 -3.72 11.69 -2.24
C VAL A 97 -4.42 12.75 -3.08
N GLU A 98 -3.88 13.96 -3.06
CA GLU A 98 -4.35 15.07 -3.86
C GLU A 98 -3.57 15.15 -5.17
N MET A 99 -4.28 15.24 -6.29
CA MET A 99 -3.69 15.46 -7.61
C MET A 99 -4.59 16.42 -8.40
N GLU A 100 -4.02 17.17 -9.34
CA GLU A 100 -4.74 18.15 -10.17
C GLU A 100 -5.74 17.47 -11.13
N THR A 101 -6.78 18.15 -11.60
CA THR A 101 -7.72 17.61 -12.60
C THR A 101 -7.01 17.22 -13.90
N GLY A 102 -7.50 16.20 -14.61
CA GLY A 102 -6.85 15.71 -15.84
C GLY A 102 -5.57 14.89 -15.65
N THR A 103 -5.07 14.69 -14.42
CA THR A 103 -3.86 13.90 -14.14
C THR A 103 -4.10 12.38 -13.99
N GLY A 104 -5.29 11.88 -14.33
CA GLY A 104 -5.55 10.44 -14.29
C GLY A 104 -5.58 9.85 -12.87
N LYS A 105 -6.09 10.58 -11.87
CA LYS A 105 -6.35 10.08 -10.50
C LYS A 105 -7.00 8.69 -10.48
N THR A 106 -7.95 8.43 -11.38
CA THR A 106 -8.64 7.14 -11.50
C THR A 106 -7.74 5.97 -11.86
N TYR A 107 -6.58 6.22 -12.49
CA TYR A 107 -5.61 5.16 -12.80
C TYR A 107 -4.70 4.85 -11.59
N VAL A 108 -4.50 5.81 -10.70
CA VAL A 108 -3.60 5.69 -9.54
C VAL A 108 -4.23 4.92 -8.38
N TYR A 109 -5.54 5.12 -8.15
CA TYR A 109 -6.33 4.41 -7.12
C TYR A 109 -6.75 3.01 -7.58
#